data_AF-A0AAV2F2H1-F1
#
_entry.id   AF-A0AAV2F2H1-F1
#
_cell.length_a   1.000
_cell.length_b   1.000
_cell.length_c   1.000
_cell.angle_alpha   90.00
_cell.angle_beta   90.00
_cell.angle_gamma   90.00
#
_symmetry.space_group_name_H-M   'P 1'
#
loop_
_entity.id
_entity.type
_entity.pdbx_description
1 polymer ?
#
loop_
_entity_poly.entity_id
_entity_poly.type
_entity_poly.pdbx_seq_one_letter_code
_entity_poly.pdbx_strand_id
1 'polypeptide(L)'
;MKRVCEPGADRITNLPVDVIHRILVLLTTKDAAKMATLSTKWRGHWRTIPQLQFAFYENVLKKVRSIAFYENVLKKHRSRSNEIATKLISNIHKVLLVHDGPIAKFQLSIDGLMSCDGIDQIIYYLSNRGLQELSLGFSDCCILPCSILFT
;
A
#
# COMPACT_ATOMS: atom_id res chain seq x y z
N MET A 1 -21.00 37.76 -18.53
CA MET A 1 -20.80 36.36 -18.98
C MET A 1 -21.16 35.42 -17.82
N LYS A 2 -22.33 34.78 -17.86
CA LYS A 2 -22.77 33.81 -16.84
C LYS A 2 -22.15 32.44 -17.19
N ARG A 3 -21.38 31.85 -16.27
CA ARG A 3 -21.03 30.42 -16.40
C ARG A 3 -22.30 29.62 -16.15
N VAL A 4 -22.73 28.86 -17.14
CA VAL A 4 -23.76 27.84 -16.97
C VAL A 4 -23.16 26.76 -16.07
N CYS A 5 -23.66 26.64 -14.83
CA CYS A 5 -23.40 25.48 -13.99
C CYS A 5 -24.35 24.38 -14.46
N GLU A 6 -23.85 23.45 -15.29
CA GLU A 6 -24.61 22.24 -15.59
C GLU A 6 -24.72 21.37 -14.33
N PRO A 7 -25.93 21.01 -13.89
CA PRO A 7 -26.14 20.09 -12.79
C PRO A 7 -25.74 18.69 -13.26
N GLY A 8 -24.54 18.26 -12.87
CA GLY A 8 -23.93 16.99 -13.30
C GLY A 8 -22.54 17.12 -13.91
N ALA A 9 -22.00 18.33 -14.04
CA ALA A 9 -20.61 18.51 -14.46
C ALA A 9 -19.68 17.78 -13.47
N ASP A 10 -19.02 16.71 -13.94
CA ASP A 10 -18.07 15.93 -13.16
C ASP A 10 -16.86 16.79 -12.80
N ARG A 11 -16.94 17.40 -11.61
CA ARG A 11 -15.94 18.32 -11.07
C ARG A 11 -14.61 17.64 -10.80
N ILE A 12 -14.62 16.32 -10.58
CA ILE A 12 -13.43 15.54 -10.26
C ILE A 12 -12.66 15.24 -11.56
N THR A 13 -13.37 14.92 -12.65
CA THR A 13 -12.77 14.64 -13.97
C THR A 13 -12.28 15.89 -14.72
N ASN A 14 -12.75 17.08 -14.33
CA ASN A 14 -12.35 18.37 -14.93
C ASN A 14 -11.16 19.04 -14.24
N LEU A 15 -10.54 18.39 -13.26
CA LEU A 15 -9.33 18.91 -12.62
C LEU A 15 -8.13 18.85 -13.59
N PRO A 16 -7.24 19.88 -13.56
CA PRO A 16 -5.96 19.82 -14.25
C PRO A 16 -5.12 18.61 -13.79
N VAL A 17 -4.36 18.03 -14.71
CA VAL A 17 -3.58 16.78 -14.49
C VAL A 17 -2.60 16.94 -13.32
N ASP A 18 -1.97 18.09 -13.21
CA ASP A 18 -1.05 18.46 -12.13
C ASP A 18 -1.74 18.46 -10.75
N VAL A 19 -3.00 18.88 -10.67
CA VAL A 19 -3.79 18.83 -9.43
C VAL A 19 -4.16 17.39 -9.09
N ILE A 20 -4.56 16.59 -10.08
CA ILE A 20 -4.87 15.17 -9.89
C ILE A 20 -3.62 14.44 -9.35
N HIS A 21 -2.46 14.66 -9.95
CA HIS A 21 -1.20 14.08 -9.50
C HIS A 21 -0.86 14.46 -8.06
N ARG A 22 -1.00 15.75 -7.70
CA ARG A 22 -0.77 16.21 -6.33
C ARG A 22 -1.70 15.52 -5.33
N ILE A 23 -2.98 15.39 -5.65
CA ILE A 23 -3.93 14.71 -4.77
C ILE A 23 -3.55 13.23 -4.62
N LEU A 24 -3.28 12.54 -5.73
CA LEU A 24 -2.96 11.12 -5.72
C LEU A 24 -1.70 10.81 -4.89
N VAL A 25 -0.67 11.67 -4.94
CA VAL A 25 0.59 11.49 -4.17
C VAL A 25 0.39 11.68 -2.67
N LEU A 26 -0.66 12.41 -2.26
CA LEU A 26 -1.00 12.60 -0.85
C LEU A 26 -1.87 11.46 -0.28
N LEU A 27 -2.35 10.56 -1.13
CA LEU A 27 -3.24 9.47 -0.74
C LEU A 27 -2.45 8.18 -0.52
N THR A 28 -2.97 7.32 0.37
CA THR A 28 -2.52 5.93 0.42
C THR A 28 -2.83 5.25 -0.91
N THR A 29 -2.07 4.21 -1.26
CA THR A 29 -2.33 3.45 -2.49
C THR A 29 -3.77 2.95 -2.55
N LYS A 30 -4.32 2.52 -1.41
CA LYS A 30 -5.69 2.04 -1.31
C LYS A 30 -6.70 3.13 -1.64
N ASP A 31 -6.53 4.33 -1.10
CA ASP A 31 -7.49 5.41 -1.29
C ASP A 31 -7.40 6.02 -2.68
N ALA A 32 -6.18 6.12 -3.22
CA ALA A 32 -5.97 6.52 -4.60
C ALA A 32 -6.58 5.52 -5.60
N ALA A 33 -6.46 4.21 -5.35
CA ALA A 33 -7.14 3.18 -6.14
C ALA A 33 -8.67 3.25 -6.06
N LYS A 34 -9.24 3.62 -4.90
CA LYS A 34 -10.69 3.87 -4.79
C LYS A 34 -11.09 5.11 -5.59
N MET A 35 -10.33 6.19 -5.52
CA MET A 35 -10.59 7.41 -6.30
C MET A 35 -10.54 7.13 -7.81
N ALA A 36 -9.67 6.23 -8.26
CA ALA A 36 -9.59 5.78 -9.65
C ALA A 36 -10.84 5.03 -10.15
N THR A 37 -11.72 4.53 -9.28
CA THR A 37 -12.99 3.92 -9.72
C THR A 37 -14.02 4.98 -10.13
N LEU A 38 -13.90 6.20 -9.59
CA LEU A 38 -14.84 7.31 -9.80
C LEU A 38 -14.66 8.00 -11.15
N SER A 39 -13.50 7.89 -11.79
CA SER A 39 -13.22 8.52 -13.08
C SER A 39 -12.19 7.74 -13.90
N THR A 40 -12.45 7.60 -15.21
CA THR A 40 -11.52 6.97 -16.15
C THR A 40 -10.20 7.74 -16.27
N LYS A 41 -10.23 9.08 -16.18
CA LYS A 41 -9.02 9.90 -16.15
C LYS A 41 -8.20 9.60 -14.89
N TRP A 42 -8.82 9.58 -13.72
CA TRP A 42 -8.13 9.27 -12.46
C TRP A 42 -7.52 7.88 -12.47
N ARG A 43 -8.19 6.90 -13.10
CA ARG A 43 -7.67 5.55 -13.31
C ARG A 43 -6.40 5.50 -14.15
N GLY A 44 -6.30 6.34 -15.18
CA GLY A 44 -5.08 6.47 -15.98
C GLY A 44 -3.91 6.95 -15.12
N HIS A 45 -4.09 8.08 -14.44
CA HIS A 45 -3.03 8.72 -13.63
C HIS A 45 -2.65 7.91 -12.39
N TRP A 46 -3.60 7.19 -11.79
CA TRP A 46 -3.33 6.28 -10.68
C TRP A 46 -2.31 5.20 -11.05
N ARG A 47 -2.40 4.63 -12.26
CA ARG A 47 -1.50 3.55 -12.71
C ARG A 47 -0.07 4.01 -12.98
N THR A 48 0.19 5.31 -13.05
CA THR A 48 1.51 5.87 -13.36
C THR A 48 2.11 6.65 -12.21
N ILE A 49 1.47 6.64 -11.03
CA ILE A 49 1.95 7.39 -9.89
C ILE A 49 3.31 6.85 -9.42
N PRO A 50 4.33 7.70 -9.22
CA PRO A 50 5.66 7.20 -8.88
C PRO A 50 5.79 6.78 -7.40
N GLN A 51 4.73 6.94 -6.60
CA GLN A 51 4.76 6.71 -5.15
C GLN A 51 3.66 5.74 -4.75
N LEU A 52 4.03 4.65 -4.10
CA LEU A 52 3.10 3.68 -3.53
C LEU A 52 3.30 3.59 -2.02
N GLN A 53 2.21 3.73 -1.27
CA GLN A 53 2.19 3.69 0.18
C GLN A 53 1.16 2.68 0.68
N PHE A 54 1.65 1.68 1.38
CA PHE A 54 0.88 0.62 2.02
C PHE A 54 1.11 0.67 3.52
N ALA A 55 0.04 0.90 4.29
CA ALA A 55 0.08 0.87 5.75
C ALA A 55 -0.92 -0.17 6.26
N PHE A 56 -0.43 -1.10 7.08
CA PHE A 56 -1.19 -2.20 7.67
C PHE A 56 -0.87 -2.34 9.15
N TYR A 57 -1.64 -1.62 9.98
CA TYR A 57 -1.60 -1.77 11.42
C TYR A 57 -2.69 -2.79 11.82
N GLU A 58 -2.28 -3.95 12.32
CA GLU A 58 -3.24 -4.86 12.94
C GLU A 58 -3.52 -4.31 14.35
N ASN A 59 -4.78 -3.93 14.65
CA ASN A 59 -5.20 -3.33 15.94
C ASN A 59 -5.15 -4.31 17.14
N VAL A 60 -4.20 -5.24 17.12
CA VAL A 60 -4.14 -6.44 17.98
C VAL A 60 -3.77 -6.07 19.40
N LEU A 61 -2.83 -5.12 19.54
CA LEU A 61 -2.24 -4.77 20.83
C LEU A 61 -3.16 -3.94 21.73
N LYS A 62 -4.28 -3.40 21.21
CA LYS A 62 -5.22 -2.63 22.04
C LYS A 62 -6.13 -3.49 22.92
N LYS A 63 -6.21 -4.81 22.72
CA LYS A 63 -7.28 -5.61 23.33
C LYS A 63 -6.85 -6.54 24.48
N VAL A 64 -5.57 -6.82 24.68
CA VAL A 64 -5.19 -7.90 25.59
C VAL A 64 -4.27 -7.37 26.69
N ARG A 65 -4.82 -7.29 27.91
CA ARG A 65 -4.13 -7.28 29.21
C ARG A 65 -4.45 -8.64 29.88
N SER A 66 -3.59 -9.65 29.80
CA SER A 66 -3.48 -10.78 30.78
C SER A 66 -2.59 -11.93 30.26
N ILE A 67 -1.45 -12.14 30.94
CA ILE A 67 -0.25 -12.90 30.48
C ILE A 67 -0.51 -14.40 30.20
N ALA A 68 -1.57 -15.00 30.76
CA ALA A 68 -1.89 -16.42 30.55
C ALA A 68 -2.84 -16.69 29.35
N PHE A 69 -3.61 -15.69 28.90
CA PHE A 69 -4.47 -15.83 27.71
C PHE A 69 -3.67 -15.73 26.40
N TYR A 70 -2.44 -15.20 26.46
CA TYR A 70 -1.69 -14.88 25.25
C TYR A 70 -1.23 -16.08 24.46
N GLU A 71 -0.84 -17.23 25.01
CA GLU A 71 -0.30 -18.30 24.14
C GLU A 71 -1.32 -18.86 23.14
N ASN A 72 -2.55 -19.09 23.60
CA ASN A 72 -3.64 -19.56 22.74
C ASN A 72 -4.15 -18.46 21.80
N VAL A 73 -4.18 -17.20 22.27
CA VAL A 73 -4.43 -16.05 21.39
C VAL A 73 -3.35 -15.92 20.36
N LEU A 74 -2.07 -16.00 20.70
CA LEU A 74 -0.92 -15.85 19.82
C LEU A 74 -0.88 -16.95 18.75
N LYS A 75 -1.23 -18.20 19.08
CA LYS A 75 -1.36 -19.26 18.06
C LYS A 75 -2.52 -18.98 17.09
N LYS A 76 -3.70 -18.63 17.61
CA LYS A 76 -4.87 -18.26 16.77
C LYS A 76 -4.63 -16.98 15.97
N HIS A 77 -3.92 -16.04 16.57
CA HIS A 77 -3.53 -14.77 16.02
C HIS A 77 -2.48 -14.95 14.93
N ARG A 78 -1.49 -15.83 15.14
CA ARG A 78 -0.49 -16.17 14.13
C ARG A 78 -1.15 -16.69 12.86
N SER A 79 -2.11 -17.62 12.96
CA SER A 79 -2.82 -18.11 11.77
C SER A 79 -3.62 -17.02 11.06
N ARG A 80 -4.32 -16.15 11.81
CA ARG A 80 -5.09 -15.04 11.25
C ARG A 80 -4.21 -13.95 10.64
N SER A 81 -3.14 -13.58 11.33
CA SER A 81 -2.17 -12.57 10.90
C SER A 81 -1.42 -13.05 9.65
N ASN A 82 -1.10 -14.35 9.56
CA ASN A 82 -0.56 -14.95 8.34
C ASN A 82 -1.55 -14.89 7.16
N GLU A 83 -2.84 -15.17 7.37
CA GLU A 83 -3.87 -15.05 6.31
C GLU A 83 -4.02 -13.58 5.84
N ILE A 84 -3.93 -12.64 6.76
CA ILE A 84 -4.00 -11.22 6.47
C ILE A 84 -2.74 -10.76 5.71
N ALA A 85 -1.56 -11.21 6.13
CA ALA A 85 -0.29 -10.95 5.47
C ALA A 85 -0.28 -11.47 4.03
N THR A 86 -0.74 -12.71 3.79
CA THR A 86 -0.80 -13.28 2.44
C THR A 86 -1.78 -12.53 1.55
N LYS A 87 -2.95 -12.11 2.07
CA LYS A 87 -3.88 -11.25 1.34
C LYS A 87 -3.28 -9.88 1.02
N LEU A 88 -2.53 -9.30 1.95
CA LEU A 88 -1.84 -8.03 1.75
C LEU A 88 -0.80 -8.16 0.64
N ILE A 89 0.08 -9.16 0.72
CA ILE A 89 1.08 -9.47 -0.30
C ILE A 89 0.41 -9.65 -1.67
N SER A 90 -0.66 -10.46 -1.74
CA SER A 90 -1.43 -10.66 -2.99
C SER A 90 -1.99 -9.35 -3.55
N ASN A 91 -2.50 -8.46 -2.69
CA ASN A 91 -3.01 -7.16 -3.13
C ASN A 91 -1.89 -6.24 -3.61
N ILE A 92 -0.73 -6.22 -2.94
CA ILE A 92 0.44 -5.46 -3.37
C ILE A 92 0.88 -5.96 -4.75
N HIS A 93 1.05 -7.27 -4.95
CA HIS A 93 1.41 -7.83 -6.26
C HIS A 93 0.42 -7.44 -7.35
N LYS A 94 -0.89 -7.47 -7.09
CA LYS A 94 -1.90 -7.03 -8.07
C LYS A 94 -1.71 -5.56 -8.45
N VAL A 95 -1.43 -4.69 -7.48
CA VAL A 95 -1.17 -3.28 -7.75
C VAL A 95 0.11 -3.13 -8.58
N LEU A 96 1.19 -3.83 -8.22
CA LEU A 96 2.46 -3.80 -8.96
C LEU A 96 2.31 -4.30 -10.40
N LEU A 97 1.44 -5.27 -10.66
CA LEU A 97 1.17 -5.78 -12.02
C LEU A 97 0.35 -4.83 -12.89
N VAL A 98 -0.50 -4.01 -12.29
CA VAL A 98 -1.36 -3.04 -13.00
C VAL A 98 -0.68 -1.67 -13.13
N HIS A 99 0.45 -1.48 -12.44
CA HIS A 99 1.21 -0.24 -12.49
C HIS A 99 2.02 -0.16 -13.79
N ASP A 100 1.79 0.92 -14.53
CA ASP A 100 2.32 1.13 -15.89
C ASP A 100 3.51 2.11 -15.91
N GLY A 101 3.99 2.56 -14.74
CA GLY A 101 5.05 3.58 -14.61
C GLY A 101 6.22 3.17 -13.72
N PRO A 102 7.30 3.99 -13.69
CA PRO A 102 8.39 3.79 -12.74
C PRO A 102 7.91 4.07 -11.31
N ILE A 103 8.20 3.15 -10.39
CA ILE A 103 7.88 3.31 -8.97
C ILE A 103 9.13 3.84 -8.29
N ALA A 104 9.24 5.17 -8.19
CA ALA A 104 10.40 5.82 -7.57
C ALA A 104 10.40 5.66 -6.05
N LYS A 105 9.22 5.67 -5.42
CA LYS A 105 9.09 5.60 -3.95
C LYS A 105 8.10 4.51 -3.54
N PHE A 106 8.53 3.65 -2.63
CA PHE A 106 7.71 2.60 -2.06
C PHE A 106 7.80 2.63 -0.55
N GLN A 107 6.65 2.76 0.11
CA GLN A 107 6.54 2.71 1.56
C GLN A 107 5.61 1.58 1.99
N LEU A 108 6.11 0.75 2.89
CA LEU A 108 5.39 -0.39 3.45
C LEU A 108 5.54 -0.37 4.97
N SER A 109 4.43 -0.16 5.68
CA SER A 109 4.38 -0.20 7.14
C SER A 109 3.48 -1.34 7.57
N ILE A 110 4.03 -2.33 8.29
CA ILE A 110 3.26 -3.51 8.70
C ILE A 110 3.61 -3.94 10.12
N ASP A 111 2.57 -4.30 10.88
CA ASP A 111 2.70 -4.94 12.20
C ASP A 111 2.61 -6.46 12.07
N GLY A 112 3.58 -7.18 12.65
CA GLY A 112 3.45 -8.62 12.91
C GLY A 112 3.59 -9.56 11.71
N LEU A 113 4.29 -9.17 10.63
CA LEU A 113 4.49 -10.08 9.49
C LEU A 113 5.51 -11.19 9.81
N MET A 114 5.11 -12.45 9.56
CA MET A 114 5.95 -13.63 9.80
C MET A 114 6.40 -14.34 8.51
N SER A 115 6.14 -13.76 7.32
CA SER A 115 6.54 -14.35 6.03
C SER A 115 7.39 -13.35 5.23
N CYS A 116 8.71 -13.59 5.23
CA CYS A 116 9.68 -12.74 4.53
C CYS A 116 9.65 -12.97 3.01
N ASP A 117 9.38 -14.20 2.55
CA ASP A 117 9.46 -14.58 1.13
C ASP A 117 8.63 -13.69 0.20
N GLY A 118 7.43 -13.29 0.61
CA GLY A 118 6.58 -12.40 -0.18
C GLY A 118 7.10 -10.97 -0.22
N ILE A 119 7.68 -10.48 0.89
CA ILE A 119 8.32 -9.17 0.95
C ILE A 119 9.59 -9.18 0.08
N ASP A 120 10.41 -10.23 0.17
CA ASP A 120 11.64 -10.36 -0.63
C ASP A 120 11.33 -10.33 -2.13
N GLN A 121 10.25 -10.99 -2.57
CA GLN A 121 9.79 -10.92 -3.96
C GLN A 121 9.36 -9.51 -4.38
N ILE A 122 8.66 -8.78 -3.50
CA ILE A 122 8.28 -7.39 -3.75
C ILE A 122 9.53 -6.51 -3.86
N ILE A 123 10.47 -6.63 -2.93
CA ILE A 123 11.72 -5.87 -2.92
C ILE A 123 12.54 -6.16 -4.19
N TYR A 124 12.70 -7.43 -4.54
CA TYR A 124 13.38 -7.84 -5.77
C TYR A 124 12.72 -7.24 -7.02
N TYR A 125 11.39 -7.34 -7.12
CA TYR A 125 10.64 -6.78 -8.24
C TYR A 125 10.85 -5.25 -8.37
N LEU A 126 10.78 -4.53 -7.25
CA LEU A 126 10.93 -3.07 -7.24
C LEU A 126 12.37 -2.63 -7.56
N SER A 127 13.36 -3.37 -7.05
CA SER A 127 14.79 -3.10 -7.29
C SER A 127 15.11 -3.10 -8.79
N ASN A 128 14.50 -4.02 -9.53
CA ASN A 128 14.68 -4.12 -10.98
C ASN A 128 13.90 -3.07 -11.81
N ARG A 129 13.11 -2.19 -11.17
CA ARG A 129 12.28 -1.17 -11.84
C ARG A 129 12.67 0.28 -11.54
N GLY A 130 13.87 0.50 -10.98
CA GLY A 130 14.39 1.84 -10.73
C GLY A 130 13.82 2.50 -9.47
N LEU A 131 13.54 1.69 -8.44
CA LEU A 131 13.19 2.18 -7.11
C LEU A 131 14.31 3.09 -6.57
N GLN A 132 13.96 4.30 -6.14
CA GLN A 132 14.89 5.28 -5.58
C GLN A 132 14.78 5.34 -4.05
N GLU A 133 13.56 5.21 -3.52
CA GLU A 133 13.28 5.29 -2.09
C GLU A 133 12.47 4.07 -1.64
N LEU A 134 13.05 3.28 -0.74
CA LEU A 134 12.37 2.19 -0.04
C LEU A 134 12.24 2.53 1.44
N SER A 135 11.02 2.52 1.98
CA SER A 135 10.77 2.74 3.40
C SER A 135 9.97 1.58 3.96
N LEU A 136 10.59 0.81 4.85
CA LEU A 136 9.97 -0.33 5.53
C LEU A 136 9.83 -0.02 7.02
N GLY A 137 8.60 0.01 7.52
CA GLY A 137 8.31 0.17 8.94
C GLY A 137 7.78 -1.13 9.52
N PHE A 138 8.50 -1.70 10.48
CA PHE A 138 8.12 -2.94 11.16
C PHE A 138 7.93 -2.66 12.65
N SER A 139 6.78 -3.03 13.21
CA SER A 139 6.58 -2.99 14.66
C SER A 139 7.05 -4.31 15.28
N ASP A 140 8.08 -4.23 16.13
CA ASP A 140 8.60 -5.23 17.06
C ASP A 140 8.22 -6.70 16.77
N CYS A 141 8.86 -7.32 15.77
CA CYS A 141 9.12 -8.77 15.66
C CYS A 141 9.64 -9.23 14.28
N CYS A 142 9.88 -8.34 13.31
CA CYS A 142 10.36 -8.80 12.00
C CYS A 142 11.88 -9.02 12.04
N ILE A 143 12.31 -10.24 11.72
CA ILE A 143 13.66 -10.48 11.20
C ILE A 143 13.71 -9.68 9.90
N LEU A 144 14.61 -8.71 9.79
CA LEU A 144 14.75 -7.89 8.59
C LEU A 144 14.85 -8.81 7.35
N PRO A 145 14.15 -8.50 6.24
CA PRO A 145 14.28 -9.26 5.01
C PRO A 145 15.76 -9.43 4.63
N CYS A 146 16.20 -10.65 4.37
CA CYS A 146 17.60 -10.95 4.06
C CYS A 146 18.11 -10.17 2.85
N SER A 147 17.22 -9.75 1.95
CA SER A 147 17.50 -8.91 0.79
C SER A 147 18.07 -7.52 1.11
N ILE A 148 17.93 -7.02 2.34
CA ILE A 148 18.48 -5.73 2.79
C ILE A 148 19.95 -5.87 3.24
N LEU A 149 20.43 -7.09 3.49
CA LEU A 149 21.81 -7.33 3.94
C LEU A 149 22.82 -7.46 2.79
N PHE A 150 22.39 -7.39 1.53
CA PHE A 150 23.23 -7.62 0.34
C PHE A 150 23.25 -6.48 -0.69
N THR A 151 22.85 -5.27 -0.31
CA THR A 151 23.13 -4.03 -1.08
C THR A 151 24.32 -3.31 -0.49
#